data_AF-A0A3N6M3Q7-F1
#
_entry.id   AF-A0A3N6M3Q7-F1
#
_cell.length_a   1.000
_cell.length_b   1.000
_cell.length_c   1.000
_cell.angle_alpha   90.00
_cell.angle_beta   90.00
_cell.angle_gamma   90.00
#
_symmetry.space_group_name_H-M   'P 1'
#
loop_
_entity.id
_entity.type
_entity.pdbx_description
1 polymer ?
#
loop_
_entity_poly.entity_id
_entity_poly.type
_entity_poly.pdbx_seq_one_letter_code
_entity_poly.pdbx_strand_id
1 'polypeptide(L)'
;MAIVDGHQQTTEVGAAENELSLVGSKISEVTLGESTAQTVSVSGQSGTYGVNETAGRMEITHYNRTGTDTGELIGNETFSLGEITYATDGETIAYQGGGVWKHDGDHTTMVSPPEFHYRYGTLTLPIINVTGDGQRTGKTDIVAQRTSETERIFPNSSRTYDDGTVYQNPIENGTVEVTVHSEYYLGWERYFQDRTQGNVSVDHENETVNVELITLGDQGLTPLSDGGDIRIRAAQEDDPINEFTLTLAGDGSSGLNNLDWSLEVDGTEVANVHGQGHGGVDTTITDATGEEWTAEDAFEVNQSADPETVTINLTSDVIAQNASGSERELGALFNETIEAYGPNVDLTVEDKSGAQRVDHDESEGYIDYEAEGFVTYLQITENTADVRFS
;
A
#
# COMPACT_ATOMS: atom_id res chain seq x y z
N MET A 1 -54.03 3.07 -10.52
CA MET A 1 -53.13 2.60 -11.60
C MET A 1 -51.68 2.90 -11.27
N ALA A 2 -51.34 4.10 -10.76
CA ALA A 2 -49.98 4.47 -10.32
C ALA A 2 -49.31 3.56 -9.25
N ILE A 3 -50.07 2.93 -8.35
CA ILE A 3 -49.50 2.07 -7.27
C ILE A 3 -49.01 0.72 -7.82
N VAL A 4 -49.59 0.23 -8.92
CA VAL A 4 -49.20 -1.05 -9.53
C VAL A 4 -47.92 -0.90 -10.36
N ASP A 5 -47.74 0.23 -11.05
CA ASP A 5 -46.49 0.56 -11.77
C ASP A 5 -45.29 0.63 -10.83
N GLY A 6 -45.42 1.32 -9.69
CA GLY A 6 -44.31 1.45 -8.74
C GLY A 6 -43.82 0.10 -8.18
N HIS A 7 -44.75 -0.82 -7.86
CA HIS A 7 -44.38 -2.16 -7.39
C HIS A 7 -43.74 -3.04 -8.48
N GLN A 8 -44.15 -2.87 -9.75
CA GLN A 8 -43.54 -3.58 -10.87
C GLN A 8 -42.14 -3.07 -11.15
N GLN A 9 -41.93 -1.75 -11.12
CA GLN A 9 -40.61 -1.13 -11.29
C GLN A 9 -39.62 -1.57 -10.22
N THR A 10 -39.98 -1.54 -8.94
CA THR A 10 -39.10 -2.01 -7.85
C THR A 10 -38.72 -3.49 -8.00
N THR A 11 -39.64 -4.33 -8.47
CA THR A 11 -39.36 -5.75 -8.70
C THR A 11 -38.40 -5.95 -9.86
N GLU A 12 -38.52 -5.14 -10.92
CA GLU A 12 -37.65 -5.22 -12.09
C GLU A 12 -36.23 -4.72 -11.78
N VAL A 13 -36.09 -3.62 -11.04
CA VAL A 13 -34.78 -3.11 -10.58
C VAL A 13 -34.06 -4.16 -9.72
N GLY A 14 -34.77 -4.81 -8.79
CA GLY A 14 -34.18 -5.91 -8.00
C GLY A 14 -33.81 -7.14 -8.85
N ALA A 15 -34.51 -7.41 -9.95
CA ALA A 15 -34.10 -8.46 -10.89
C ALA A 15 -32.83 -8.05 -11.65
N ALA A 16 -32.75 -6.80 -12.11
CA ALA A 16 -31.58 -6.25 -12.79
C ALA A 16 -30.33 -6.23 -11.90
N GLU A 17 -30.46 -5.93 -10.60
CA GLU A 17 -29.38 -6.04 -9.61
C GLU A 17 -28.77 -7.46 -9.60
N ASN A 18 -29.61 -8.49 -9.59
CA ASN A 18 -29.16 -9.89 -9.63
C ASN A 18 -28.59 -10.28 -11.01
N GLU A 19 -29.23 -9.85 -12.09
CA GLU A 19 -28.79 -10.11 -13.46
C GLU A 19 -27.40 -9.49 -13.72
N LEU A 20 -27.18 -8.22 -13.36
CA LEU A 20 -25.88 -7.56 -13.51
C LEU A 20 -24.82 -8.07 -12.54
N SER A 21 -25.19 -8.51 -11.33
CA SER A 21 -24.25 -9.21 -10.45
C SER A 21 -23.77 -10.53 -11.06
N LEU A 22 -24.66 -11.27 -11.72
CA LEU A 22 -24.30 -12.48 -12.46
C LEU A 22 -23.42 -12.16 -13.68
N VAL A 23 -23.75 -11.11 -14.44
CA VAL A 23 -22.90 -10.62 -15.55
C VAL A 23 -21.52 -10.27 -15.03
N GLY A 24 -21.40 -9.52 -13.93
CA GLY A 24 -20.12 -9.17 -13.33
C GLY A 24 -19.29 -10.39 -12.93
N SER A 25 -19.91 -11.37 -12.26
CA SER A 25 -19.24 -12.64 -11.93
C SER A 25 -18.74 -13.38 -13.18
N LYS A 26 -19.48 -13.33 -14.29
CA LYS A 26 -19.08 -13.93 -15.56
C LYS A 26 -17.99 -13.15 -16.28
N ILE A 27 -17.95 -11.84 -16.13
CA ILE A 27 -16.85 -11.03 -16.63
C ILE A 27 -15.58 -11.36 -15.84
N SER A 28 -15.61 -11.39 -14.51
CA SER A 28 -14.47 -11.81 -13.69
C SER A 28 -13.97 -13.22 -14.06
N GLU A 29 -14.86 -14.16 -14.37
CA GLU A 29 -14.48 -15.51 -14.83
C GLU A 29 -13.74 -15.49 -16.19
N VAL A 30 -14.10 -14.56 -17.08
CA VAL A 30 -13.48 -14.41 -18.41
C VAL A 30 -12.16 -13.64 -18.33
N THR A 31 -12.12 -12.58 -17.53
CA THR A 31 -10.98 -11.68 -17.42
C THR A 31 -9.89 -12.24 -16.51
N LEU A 32 -10.27 -12.90 -15.41
CA LEU A 32 -9.35 -13.38 -14.38
C LEU A 32 -9.19 -14.91 -14.38
N GLY A 33 -10.01 -15.62 -15.16
CA GLY A 33 -10.01 -17.08 -15.24
C GLY A 33 -9.55 -17.65 -16.59
N GLU A 34 -9.82 -18.94 -16.78
CA GLU A 34 -9.45 -19.68 -18.00
C GLU A 34 -10.53 -19.60 -19.11
N SER A 35 -11.71 -19.07 -18.78
CA SER A 35 -12.84 -18.97 -19.71
C SER A 35 -12.58 -17.87 -20.75
N THR A 36 -12.75 -18.18 -22.04
CA THR A 36 -12.58 -17.19 -23.12
C THR A 36 -13.84 -16.40 -23.43
N ALA A 37 -15.01 -16.94 -23.09
CA ALA A 37 -16.30 -16.28 -23.26
C ALA A 37 -17.34 -16.81 -22.28
N GLN A 38 -18.26 -15.95 -21.88
CA GLN A 38 -19.44 -16.29 -21.08
C GLN A 38 -20.68 -15.58 -21.63
N THR A 39 -21.85 -16.10 -21.30
CA THR A 39 -23.12 -15.55 -21.77
C THR A 39 -24.14 -15.56 -20.64
N VAL A 40 -24.84 -14.44 -20.47
CA VAL A 40 -25.92 -14.29 -19.49
C VAL A 40 -27.16 -13.79 -20.20
N SER A 41 -28.26 -14.52 -20.05
CA SER A 41 -29.56 -14.08 -20.52
C SER A 41 -30.15 -13.06 -19.55
N VAL A 42 -30.52 -11.89 -20.05
CA VAL A 42 -31.08 -10.79 -19.28
C VAL A 42 -32.44 -10.38 -19.83
N SER A 43 -33.26 -9.73 -19.00
CA SER A 43 -34.57 -9.28 -19.43
C SER A 43 -34.94 -7.90 -18.88
N GLY A 44 -34.99 -6.91 -19.75
CA GLY A 44 -35.52 -5.57 -19.45
C GLY A 44 -36.89 -5.39 -20.08
N GLN A 45 -37.97 -5.47 -19.30
CA GLN A 45 -39.33 -5.24 -19.80
C GLN A 45 -39.62 -3.74 -19.95
N SER A 46 -39.21 -2.93 -18.97
CA SER A 46 -39.35 -1.47 -19.00
C SER A 46 -38.03 -0.71 -19.15
N GLY A 47 -36.89 -1.35 -18.87
CA GLY A 47 -35.57 -0.73 -18.95
C GLY A 47 -34.75 -1.14 -20.17
N THR A 48 -33.61 -0.46 -20.35
CA THR A 48 -32.68 -0.69 -21.46
C THR A 48 -31.31 -1.05 -20.91
N TYR A 49 -30.75 -2.14 -21.44
CA TYR A 49 -29.35 -2.49 -21.22
C TYR A 49 -28.45 -1.69 -22.16
N GLY A 50 -27.29 -1.25 -21.69
CA GLY A 50 -26.31 -0.52 -22.47
C GLY A 50 -24.87 -0.88 -22.13
N VAL A 51 -23.95 -0.64 -23.06
CA VAL A 51 -22.50 -0.67 -22.82
C VAL A 51 -21.94 0.70 -23.16
N ASN A 52 -21.09 1.22 -22.28
CA ASN A 52 -20.35 2.46 -22.50
C ASN A 52 -18.88 2.25 -22.14
N GLU A 53 -18.04 2.04 -23.15
CA GLU A 53 -16.61 1.80 -23.00
C GLU A 53 -15.82 3.01 -22.48
N THR A 54 -16.40 4.23 -22.55
CA THR A 54 -15.75 5.46 -22.07
C THR A 54 -16.10 5.83 -20.63
N ALA A 55 -16.96 5.03 -19.98
CA ALA A 55 -17.44 5.32 -18.64
C ALA A 55 -16.38 5.01 -17.57
N GLY A 56 -15.96 6.06 -16.88
CA GLY A 56 -15.07 5.97 -15.74
C GLY A 56 -13.64 5.55 -16.08
N ARG A 57 -12.73 5.93 -15.17
CA ARG A 57 -11.31 5.63 -15.30
C ARG A 57 -10.64 5.56 -13.93
N MET A 58 -9.52 4.87 -13.87
CA MET A 58 -8.73 4.69 -12.66
C MET A 58 -7.29 5.15 -12.91
N GLU A 59 -6.74 5.87 -11.96
CA GLU A 59 -5.34 6.30 -11.93
C GLU A 59 -4.69 5.71 -10.69
N ILE A 60 -3.50 5.17 -10.84
CA ILE A 60 -2.71 4.64 -9.74
C ILE A 60 -1.41 5.43 -9.74
N THR A 61 -1.19 6.21 -8.69
CA THR A 61 -0.03 7.09 -8.57
C THR A 61 0.84 6.62 -7.43
N HIS A 62 2.15 6.51 -7.68
CA HIS A 62 3.14 6.36 -6.64
C HIS A 62 3.69 7.74 -6.27
N TYR A 63 3.18 8.28 -5.17
CA TYR A 63 3.51 9.62 -4.70
C TYR A 63 4.72 9.61 -3.77
N ASN A 64 5.62 10.57 -3.97
CA ASN A 64 6.80 10.81 -3.14
C ASN A 64 7.77 9.62 -2.97
N ARG A 65 7.83 8.71 -3.94
CA ARG A 65 8.76 7.56 -3.94
C ARG A 65 10.24 7.98 -3.84
N THR A 66 10.61 9.05 -4.55
CA THR A 66 11.98 9.57 -4.61
C THR A 66 12.30 10.61 -3.53
N GLY A 67 11.37 10.91 -2.62
CA GLY A 67 11.54 11.97 -1.62
C GLY A 67 11.45 13.39 -2.17
N THR A 68 10.94 13.58 -3.39
CA THR A 68 10.86 14.88 -4.07
C THR A 68 9.44 15.47 -4.17
N ASP A 69 8.48 14.91 -3.43
CA ASP A 69 7.07 15.36 -3.41
C ASP A 69 6.39 15.30 -4.80
N THR A 70 6.75 14.28 -5.58
CA THR A 70 6.27 14.06 -6.96
C THR A 70 5.49 12.76 -7.07
N GLY A 71 4.41 12.77 -7.87
CA GLY A 71 3.66 11.58 -8.23
C GLY A 71 4.05 11.02 -9.60
N GLU A 72 4.26 9.70 -9.68
CA GLU A 72 4.49 8.97 -10.92
C GLU A 72 3.33 7.98 -11.16
N LEU A 73 2.75 7.96 -12.37
CA LEU A 73 1.68 7.00 -12.70
C LEU A 73 2.23 5.58 -12.81
N ILE A 74 1.71 4.66 -12.00
CA ILE A 74 1.94 3.23 -12.16
C ILE A 74 1.24 2.77 -13.43
N GLY A 75 2.03 2.34 -14.40
CA GLY A 75 1.55 1.94 -15.72
C GLY A 75 1.73 3.02 -16.79
N ASN A 76 2.18 4.22 -16.41
CA ASN A 76 2.40 5.37 -17.30
C ASN A 76 1.16 5.82 -18.09
N GLU A 77 -0.04 5.44 -17.65
CA GLU A 77 -1.31 5.77 -18.28
C GLU A 77 -2.48 5.73 -17.29
N THR A 78 -3.62 6.27 -17.71
CA THR A 78 -4.89 6.16 -17.01
C THR A 78 -5.66 4.94 -17.53
N PHE A 79 -6.18 4.11 -16.64
CA PHE A 79 -6.88 2.88 -17.02
C PHE A 79 -8.38 3.13 -17.25
N SER A 80 -8.90 2.71 -18.40
CA SER A 80 -10.35 2.79 -18.67
C SER A 80 -11.09 1.67 -17.96
N LEU A 81 -12.25 1.96 -17.39
CA LEU A 81 -13.09 0.94 -16.72
C LEU A 81 -14.21 0.46 -17.64
N GLY A 82 -14.88 1.37 -18.34
CA GLY A 82 -16.12 1.10 -19.04
C GLY A 82 -17.25 0.66 -18.10
N GLU A 83 -18.45 0.48 -18.63
CA GLU A 83 -19.58 -0.02 -17.85
C GLU A 83 -20.60 -0.81 -18.67
N ILE A 84 -21.40 -1.60 -17.96
CA ILE A 84 -22.65 -2.16 -18.46
C ILE A 84 -23.78 -1.64 -17.59
N THR A 85 -24.79 -1.03 -18.19
CA THR A 85 -25.92 -0.45 -17.46
C THR A 85 -27.22 -1.17 -17.76
N TYR A 86 -28.14 -1.12 -16.79
CA TYR A 86 -29.57 -1.29 -16.96
C TYR A 86 -30.24 -0.01 -16.46
N ALA A 87 -30.85 0.75 -17.36
CA ALA A 87 -31.45 2.05 -17.05
C ALA A 87 -32.98 2.00 -17.19
N THR A 88 -33.65 2.61 -16.21
CA THR A 88 -35.10 2.90 -16.21
C THR A 88 -35.35 4.39 -15.98
N ASP A 89 -36.61 4.82 -15.94
CA ASP A 89 -36.95 6.20 -15.57
C ASP A 89 -36.58 6.48 -14.09
N GLY A 90 -35.36 6.98 -13.87
CA GLY A 90 -34.87 7.49 -12.58
C GLY A 90 -33.95 6.57 -11.77
N GLU A 91 -33.73 5.32 -12.20
CA GLU A 91 -32.80 4.38 -11.56
C GLU A 91 -31.92 3.69 -12.60
N THR A 92 -30.63 3.60 -12.31
CA THR A 92 -29.62 2.87 -13.10
C THR A 92 -28.95 1.82 -12.22
N ILE A 93 -28.86 0.59 -12.72
CA ILE A 93 -27.95 -0.42 -12.17
C ILE A 93 -26.76 -0.52 -13.13
N ALA A 94 -25.55 -0.43 -12.60
CA ALA A 94 -24.33 -0.39 -13.40
C ALA A 94 -23.29 -1.37 -12.89
N TYR A 95 -22.69 -2.13 -13.79
CA TYR A 95 -21.46 -2.86 -13.55
C TYR A 95 -20.27 -2.02 -14.01
N GLN A 96 -19.32 -1.74 -13.12
CA GLN A 96 -18.07 -1.02 -13.42
C GLN A 96 -16.96 -1.44 -12.46
N GLY A 97 -15.74 -1.66 -12.97
CA GLY A 97 -14.55 -1.98 -12.16
C GLY A 97 -14.70 -3.23 -11.29
N GLY A 98 -15.52 -4.19 -11.74
CA GLY A 98 -15.86 -5.41 -11.00
C GLY A 98 -17.01 -5.26 -10.00
N GLY A 99 -17.43 -4.03 -9.69
CA GLY A 99 -18.52 -3.75 -8.75
C GLY A 99 -19.86 -3.61 -9.47
N VAL A 100 -20.95 -3.78 -8.72
CA VAL A 100 -22.30 -3.42 -9.18
C VAL A 100 -22.87 -2.35 -8.28
N TRP A 101 -23.33 -1.29 -8.92
CA TRP A 101 -23.80 -0.06 -8.30
C TRP A 101 -25.25 0.17 -8.65
N LYS A 102 -26.05 0.54 -7.65
CA LYS A 102 -27.38 1.10 -7.85
C LYS A 102 -27.27 2.61 -7.73
N HIS A 103 -27.77 3.35 -8.71
CA HIS A 103 -27.66 4.79 -8.80
C HIS A 103 -29.02 5.44 -9.07
N ASP A 104 -29.39 6.46 -8.29
CA ASP A 104 -30.70 7.15 -8.35
C ASP A 104 -30.59 8.68 -8.46
N GLY A 105 -29.66 9.16 -9.30
CA GLY A 105 -29.37 10.58 -9.46
C GLY A 105 -28.22 10.99 -8.56
N ASP A 106 -28.48 11.30 -7.29
CA ASP A 106 -27.41 11.76 -6.37
C ASP A 106 -26.99 10.69 -5.36
N HIS A 107 -27.67 9.54 -5.28
CA HIS A 107 -27.27 8.45 -4.38
C HIS A 107 -26.81 7.24 -5.16
N THR A 108 -25.65 6.73 -4.74
CA THR A 108 -25.10 5.47 -5.20
C THR A 108 -25.07 4.49 -4.04
N THR A 109 -25.54 3.26 -4.24
CA THR A 109 -25.46 2.17 -3.26
C THR A 109 -24.76 0.98 -3.89
N MET A 110 -23.86 0.36 -3.13
CA MET A 110 -23.15 -0.85 -3.56
C MET A 110 -24.09 -2.06 -3.50
N VAL A 111 -24.25 -2.75 -4.62
CA VAL A 111 -24.98 -4.03 -4.74
C VAL A 111 -24.00 -5.20 -4.61
N SER A 112 -22.86 -5.12 -5.29
CA SER A 112 -21.73 -6.03 -5.15
C SER A 112 -20.41 -5.26 -5.09
N PRO A 113 -19.44 -5.74 -4.29
CA PRO A 113 -18.15 -5.06 -4.15
C PRO A 113 -17.35 -5.09 -5.46
N PRO A 114 -16.50 -4.07 -5.70
CA PRO A 114 -15.55 -4.06 -6.78
C PRO A 114 -14.37 -5.02 -6.55
N GLU A 115 -13.57 -5.20 -7.59
CA GLU A 115 -12.37 -6.05 -7.54
C GLU A 115 -11.17 -5.24 -7.01
N PHE A 116 -11.18 -4.95 -5.72
CA PHE A 116 -10.11 -4.24 -5.02
C PHE A 116 -9.85 -4.94 -3.69
N HIS A 117 -8.70 -5.60 -3.56
CA HIS A 117 -8.42 -6.41 -2.36
C HIS A 117 -7.18 -5.89 -1.68
N TYR A 118 -7.35 -5.35 -0.47
CA TYR A 118 -6.26 -4.92 0.37
C TYR A 118 -6.21 -5.78 1.64
N ARG A 119 -5.09 -6.46 1.88
CA ARG A 119 -4.91 -7.33 3.04
C ARG A 119 -3.43 -7.55 3.35
N TYR A 120 -3.04 -7.40 4.62
CA TYR A 120 -1.68 -7.67 5.12
C TYR A 120 -0.60 -6.99 4.26
N GLY A 121 -0.72 -5.69 4.04
CA GLY A 121 0.23 -4.94 3.22
C GLY A 121 0.21 -5.28 1.73
N THR A 122 -0.74 -6.09 1.23
CA THR A 122 -0.83 -6.42 -0.20
C THR A 122 -2.07 -5.81 -0.82
N LEU A 123 -1.90 -4.96 -1.84
CA LEU A 123 -2.97 -4.52 -2.74
C LEU A 123 -3.00 -5.44 -3.98
N THR A 124 -4.11 -6.15 -4.16
CA THR A 124 -4.44 -6.90 -5.37
C THR A 124 -5.58 -6.19 -6.10
N LEU A 125 -5.26 -5.67 -7.29
CA LEU A 125 -6.13 -4.79 -8.06
C LEU A 125 -6.17 -5.24 -9.52
N PRO A 126 -7.08 -6.16 -9.88
CA PRO A 126 -7.37 -6.46 -11.27
C PRO A 126 -8.31 -5.40 -11.82
N ILE A 127 -7.76 -4.51 -12.64
CA ILE A 127 -8.52 -3.49 -13.36
C ILE A 127 -9.26 -4.19 -14.51
N ILE A 128 -10.58 -4.08 -14.51
CA ILE A 128 -11.44 -4.64 -15.56
C ILE A 128 -11.86 -3.50 -16.48
N ASN A 129 -11.46 -3.60 -17.74
CA ASN A 129 -11.80 -2.68 -18.82
C ASN A 129 -12.90 -3.31 -19.69
N VAL A 130 -14.13 -2.79 -19.57
CA VAL A 130 -15.28 -3.20 -20.37
C VAL A 130 -15.29 -2.41 -21.67
N THR A 131 -15.17 -3.11 -22.80
CA THR A 131 -15.25 -2.52 -24.14
C THR A 131 -16.51 -2.95 -24.87
N GLY A 132 -16.83 -2.23 -25.94
CA GLY A 132 -17.95 -2.53 -26.81
C GLY A 132 -18.99 -1.42 -26.81
N ASP A 133 -19.96 -1.55 -27.70
CA ASP A 133 -21.00 -0.56 -27.90
C ASP A 133 -22.36 -1.21 -28.16
N GLY A 134 -23.40 -0.54 -27.71
CA GLY A 134 -24.76 -0.90 -28.05
C GLY A 134 -25.75 -0.74 -26.90
N GLN A 135 -27.02 -0.84 -27.26
CA GLN A 135 -28.14 -0.82 -26.33
C GLN A 135 -29.19 -1.83 -26.75
N ARG A 136 -29.84 -2.46 -25.78
CA ARG A 136 -30.91 -3.44 -26.00
C ARG A 136 -32.03 -3.32 -24.97
N THR A 137 -33.26 -3.30 -25.48
CA THR A 137 -34.49 -3.39 -24.69
C THR A 137 -35.10 -4.77 -24.89
N GLY A 138 -35.80 -5.28 -23.88
CA GLY A 138 -36.43 -6.60 -23.93
C GLY A 138 -35.49 -7.71 -23.46
N LYS A 139 -35.76 -8.93 -23.94
CA LYS A 139 -34.92 -10.09 -23.67
C LYS A 139 -33.74 -10.11 -24.64
N THR A 140 -32.54 -10.27 -24.11
CA THR A 140 -31.31 -10.40 -24.90
C THR A 140 -30.29 -11.21 -24.11
N ASP A 141 -29.25 -11.66 -24.79
CA ASP A 141 -28.09 -12.24 -24.12
C ASP A 141 -26.94 -11.22 -24.12
N ILE A 142 -26.31 -11.03 -22.96
CA ILE A 142 -25.05 -10.32 -22.82
C ILE A 142 -23.92 -11.33 -22.94
N VAL A 143 -23.07 -11.16 -23.95
CA VAL A 143 -21.93 -12.01 -24.21
C VAL A 143 -20.66 -11.23 -23.86
N ALA A 144 -19.89 -11.73 -22.90
CA ALA A 144 -18.57 -11.21 -22.54
C ALA A 144 -17.48 -12.11 -23.14
N GLN A 145 -16.47 -11.52 -23.78
CA GLN A 145 -15.37 -12.25 -24.42
C GLN A 145 -14.04 -11.60 -24.06
N ARG A 146 -13.03 -12.43 -23.79
CA ARG A 146 -11.66 -11.96 -23.59
C ARG A 146 -11.04 -11.61 -24.94
N THR A 147 -10.57 -10.37 -25.08
CA THR A 147 -9.97 -9.88 -26.34
C THR A 147 -8.44 -9.86 -26.32
N SER A 148 -7.84 -9.82 -25.12
CA SER A 148 -6.40 -9.81 -24.90
C SER A 148 -6.03 -10.71 -23.72
N GLU A 149 -4.75 -11.11 -23.65
CA GLU A 149 -4.23 -11.71 -22.42
C GLU A 149 -4.16 -10.65 -21.31
N THR A 150 -4.30 -11.10 -20.05
CA THR A 150 -4.13 -10.24 -18.89
C THR A 150 -2.79 -9.53 -18.94
N GLU A 151 -2.82 -8.20 -18.88
CA GLU A 151 -1.62 -7.41 -18.82
C GLU A 151 -1.18 -7.22 -17.37
N ARG A 152 0.06 -7.61 -17.05
CA ARG A 152 0.63 -7.36 -15.73
C ARG A 152 1.22 -5.97 -15.69
N ILE A 153 0.62 -5.10 -14.88
CA ILE A 153 1.11 -3.74 -14.67
C ILE A 153 2.19 -3.74 -13.58
N PHE A 154 1.92 -4.37 -12.43
CA PHE A 154 2.86 -4.41 -11.30
C PHE A 154 2.78 -5.76 -10.56
N PRO A 155 3.91 -6.39 -10.18
CA PRO A 155 5.29 -6.04 -10.55
C PRO A 155 5.58 -6.41 -12.01
N ASN A 156 6.37 -5.62 -12.72
CA ASN A 156 6.74 -5.86 -14.12
C ASN A 156 8.16 -5.36 -14.41
N SER A 157 9.13 -6.27 -14.49
CA SER A 157 10.54 -5.95 -14.74
C SER A 157 10.84 -5.38 -16.13
N SER A 158 9.86 -5.39 -17.04
CA SER A 158 9.97 -4.74 -18.36
C SER A 158 9.44 -3.30 -18.36
N ARG A 159 8.81 -2.85 -17.26
CA ARG A 159 8.38 -1.46 -17.04
C ARG A 159 9.29 -0.82 -15.99
N THR A 160 9.50 0.48 -16.11
CA THR A 160 10.32 1.27 -15.19
C THR A 160 9.62 2.58 -14.83
N TYR A 161 9.97 3.11 -13.66
CA TYR A 161 9.80 4.51 -13.30
C TYR A 161 10.65 5.41 -14.20
N ASP A 162 10.44 6.73 -14.10
CA ASP A 162 11.16 7.72 -14.90
C ASP A 162 12.67 7.74 -14.62
N ASP A 163 13.08 7.32 -13.41
CA ASP A 163 14.48 7.19 -13.01
C ASP A 163 15.15 5.88 -13.47
N GLY A 164 14.41 4.98 -14.13
CA GLY A 164 14.88 3.69 -14.61
C GLY A 164 14.75 2.54 -13.62
N THR A 165 14.22 2.78 -12.41
CA THR A 165 13.93 1.73 -11.42
C THR A 165 12.81 0.82 -11.95
N VAL A 166 13.00 -0.49 -11.86
CA VAL A 166 12.01 -1.46 -12.37
C VAL A 166 10.80 -1.53 -11.46
N TYR A 167 9.63 -1.83 -12.04
CA TYR A 167 8.44 -2.12 -11.23
C TYR A 167 8.59 -3.47 -10.54
N GLN A 168 8.95 -3.46 -9.27
CA GLN A 168 9.15 -4.65 -8.45
C GLN A 168 8.56 -4.48 -7.06
N ASN A 169 8.29 -5.62 -6.42
CA ASN A 169 7.94 -5.67 -5.01
C ASN A 169 9.17 -6.09 -4.19
N PRO A 170 9.25 -5.71 -2.89
CA PRO A 170 8.36 -4.78 -2.19
C PRO A 170 8.34 -3.39 -2.82
N ILE A 171 7.22 -2.67 -2.69
CA ILE A 171 7.16 -1.28 -3.11
C ILE A 171 7.92 -0.43 -2.11
N GLU A 172 8.78 0.44 -2.62
CA GLU A 172 9.65 1.32 -1.84
C GLU A 172 8.99 2.69 -1.66
N ASN A 173 9.14 3.35 -0.50
CA ASN A 173 8.94 4.78 -0.21
C ASN A 173 7.66 5.49 -0.71
N GLY A 174 7.10 6.40 0.11
CA GLY A 174 6.00 7.26 -0.33
C GLY A 174 4.61 6.65 -0.13
N THR A 175 3.70 6.83 -1.08
CA THR A 175 2.28 6.46 -0.93
C THR A 175 1.72 6.00 -2.26
N VAL A 176 0.93 4.94 -2.26
CA VAL A 176 0.16 4.51 -3.42
C VAL A 176 -1.22 5.14 -3.31
N GLU A 177 -1.53 6.01 -4.26
CA GLU A 177 -2.84 6.63 -4.40
C GLU A 177 -3.61 5.94 -5.51
N VAL A 178 -4.85 5.54 -5.23
CA VAL A 178 -5.78 5.03 -6.25
C VAL A 178 -6.93 6.00 -6.39
N THR A 179 -6.96 6.73 -7.51
CA THR A 179 -8.03 7.66 -7.85
C THR A 179 -8.99 7.03 -8.84
N VAL A 180 -10.29 7.06 -8.54
CA VAL A 180 -11.35 6.59 -9.42
C VAL A 180 -12.23 7.76 -9.82
N HIS A 181 -12.32 8.03 -11.12
CA HIS A 181 -13.31 8.95 -11.68
C HIS A 181 -14.51 8.14 -12.15
N SER A 182 -15.70 8.41 -11.59
CA SER A 182 -16.90 7.61 -11.86
C SER A 182 -18.16 8.34 -11.41
N GLU A 183 -19.26 8.20 -12.15
CA GLU A 183 -20.60 8.61 -11.68
C GLU A 183 -20.99 7.89 -10.36
N TYR A 184 -20.35 6.75 -10.07
CA TYR A 184 -20.55 5.93 -8.88
C TYR A 184 -19.53 6.22 -7.76
N TYR A 185 -18.78 7.33 -7.80
CA TYR A 185 -17.69 7.61 -6.85
C TYR A 185 -18.11 7.54 -5.36
N LEU A 186 -19.35 7.91 -5.01
CA LEU A 186 -19.88 7.75 -3.63
C LEU A 186 -20.05 6.28 -3.21
N GLY A 187 -20.28 5.38 -4.18
CA GLY A 187 -20.28 3.93 -3.93
C GLY A 187 -18.86 3.42 -3.67
N TRP A 188 -17.91 3.88 -4.47
CA TRP A 188 -16.48 3.59 -4.28
C TRP A 188 -15.93 4.16 -2.96
N GLU A 189 -16.32 5.37 -2.57
CA GLU A 189 -15.98 5.99 -1.28
C GLU A 189 -16.38 5.09 -0.11
N ARG A 190 -17.64 4.67 -0.05
CA ARG A 190 -18.12 3.78 1.02
C ARG A 190 -17.39 2.46 1.01
N TYR A 191 -17.11 1.91 -0.17
CA TYR A 191 -16.32 0.69 -0.28
C TYR A 191 -14.92 0.87 0.33
N PHE A 192 -14.20 1.93 -0.03
CA PHE A 192 -12.87 2.17 0.51
C PHE A 192 -12.90 2.42 2.02
N GLN A 193 -13.84 3.22 2.53
CA GLN A 193 -14.01 3.45 3.97
C GLN A 193 -14.31 2.16 4.75
N ASP A 194 -15.12 1.26 4.19
CA ASP A 194 -15.52 0.03 4.87
C ASP A 194 -14.48 -1.09 4.78
N ARG A 195 -13.69 -1.14 3.69
CA ARG A 195 -12.88 -2.31 3.32
C ARG A 195 -11.39 -2.05 3.23
N THR A 196 -10.95 -0.80 3.29
CA THR A 196 -9.53 -0.43 3.31
C THR A 196 -9.20 0.27 4.61
N GLN A 197 -7.94 0.20 5.02
CA GLN A 197 -7.41 1.00 6.13
C GLN A 197 -6.74 2.29 5.62
N GLY A 198 -6.95 2.62 4.34
CA GLY A 198 -6.35 3.81 3.72
C GLY A 198 -7.10 5.09 4.05
N ASN A 199 -6.43 6.22 3.83
CA ASN A 199 -7.07 7.53 3.94
C ASN A 199 -7.91 7.79 2.68
N VAL A 200 -9.21 8.06 2.85
CA VAL A 200 -10.17 8.21 1.75
C VAL A 200 -10.62 9.67 1.64
N SER A 201 -10.55 10.22 0.44
CA SER A 201 -11.06 11.56 0.13
C SER A 201 -11.91 11.57 -1.14
N VAL A 202 -12.77 12.58 -1.27
CA VAL A 202 -13.65 12.75 -2.43
C VAL A 202 -13.57 14.17 -2.97
N ASP A 203 -13.68 14.30 -4.29
CA ASP A 203 -13.90 15.58 -4.95
C ASP A 203 -15.19 15.48 -5.78
N HIS A 204 -16.24 16.10 -5.23
CA HIS A 204 -17.58 16.09 -5.79
C HIS A 204 -17.69 16.88 -7.10
N GLU A 205 -16.83 17.86 -7.35
CA GLU A 205 -16.88 18.66 -8.59
C GLU A 205 -16.38 17.86 -9.79
N ASN A 206 -15.46 16.93 -9.55
CA ASN A 206 -14.86 16.06 -10.57
C ASN A 206 -15.35 14.61 -10.52
N GLU A 207 -16.30 14.30 -9.62
CA GLU A 207 -16.88 12.97 -9.40
C GLU A 207 -15.79 11.90 -9.16
N THR A 208 -14.89 12.22 -8.23
CA THR A 208 -13.75 11.39 -7.88
C THR A 208 -13.74 10.93 -6.45
N VAL A 209 -13.15 9.76 -6.24
CA VAL A 209 -12.69 9.29 -4.95
C VAL A 209 -11.22 8.92 -5.04
N ASN A 210 -10.46 9.23 -4.00
CA ASN A 210 -9.07 8.82 -3.83
C ASN A 210 -8.95 7.96 -2.57
N VAL A 211 -8.13 6.91 -2.63
CA VAL A 211 -7.67 6.17 -1.46
C VAL A 211 -6.14 6.15 -1.43
N GLU A 212 -5.57 6.57 -0.31
CA GLU A 212 -4.13 6.65 -0.07
C GLU A 212 -3.70 5.47 0.81
N LEU A 213 -2.74 4.69 0.33
CA LEU A 213 -2.10 3.59 1.05
C LEU A 213 -0.62 3.90 1.23
N ILE A 214 -0.19 4.12 2.47
CA ILE A 214 1.20 4.50 2.80
C ILE A 214 2.13 3.35 2.45
N THR A 215 3.29 3.54 1.83
CA THR A 215 4.25 2.42 1.68
C THR A 215 5.12 2.31 2.93
N LEU A 216 5.42 1.08 3.36
CA LEU A 216 6.47 0.90 4.38
C LEU A 216 7.82 1.20 3.75
N GLY A 217 8.74 1.73 4.54
CA GLY A 217 10.16 1.79 4.21
C GLY A 217 10.81 0.42 4.36
N ASP A 218 11.99 0.36 4.95
CA ASP A 218 12.71 -0.88 5.16
C ASP A 218 11.97 -1.79 6.16
N GLN A 219 11.93 -3.09 5.87
CA GLN A 219 11.22 -4.12 6.64
C GLN A 219 11.99 -5.45 6.55
N GLY A 220 12.10 -6.14 7.68
CA GLY A 220 12.92 -7.34 7.83
C GLY A 220 14.41 -7.02 7.85
N LEU A 221 15.22 -7.87 7.22
CA LEU A 221 16.68 -7.69 7.15
C LEU A 221 17.03 -6.50 6.25
N THR A 222 17.80 -5.57 6.80
CA THR A 222 18.18 -4.30 6.15
C THR A 222 19.70 -4.17 6.15
N PRO A 223 20.35 -3.94 5.00
CA PRO A 223 21.80 -3.70 4.95
C PRO A 223 22.18 -2.43 5.71
N LEU A 224 23.29 -2.46 6.45
CA LEU A 224 23.84 -1.30 7.15
C LEU A 224 25.03 -0.76 6.35
N SER A 225 24.79 0.07 5.35
CA SER A 225 25.89 0.68 4.56
C SER A 225 26.31 2.03 5.15
N ASP A 226 27.61 2.32 5.22
CA ASP A 226 28.12 3.64 5.64
C ASP A 226 27.52 4.78 4.79
N GLY A 227 26.89 5.76 5.45
CA GLY A 227 26.13 6.86 4.84
C GLY A 227 24.84 6.44 4.14
N GLY A 228 24.40 5.19 4.31
CA GLY A 228 23.12 4.68 3.82
C GLY A 228 22.00 4.87 4.84
N ASP A 229 20.75 4.91 4.36
CA ASP A 229 19.58 5.14 5.21
C ASP A 229 18.80 3.85 5.47
N ILE A 230 18.36 3.67 6.72
CA ILE A 230 17.27 2.77 7.12
C ILE A 230 16.00 3.60 7.18
N ARG A 231 15.01 3.26 6.38
CA ARG A 231 13.81 4.05 6.16
C ARG A 231 12.66 3.53 7.02
N ILE A 232 12.18 4.36 7.94
CA ILE A 232 10.95 4.12 8.70
C ILE A 232 9.86 5.01 8.13
N ARG A 233 8.70 4.43 7.84
CA ARG A 233 7.53 5.12 7.31
C ARG A 233 6.35 4.89 8.25
N ALA A 234 5.43 5.84 8.32
CA ALA A 234 4.37 5.90 9.33
C ALA A 234 4.90 5.85 10.77
N ALA A 235 6.06 6.47 11.01
CA ALA A 235 6.72 6.43 12.32
C ALA A 235 6.03 7.28 13.40
N GLN A 236 4.91 7.94 13.06
CA GLN A 236 4.10 8.79 13.94
C GLN A 236 2.99 8.04 14.69
N GLU A 237 2.79 6.76 14.38
CA GLU A 237 1.88 5.90 15.14
C GLU A 237 2.44 5.68 16.56
N ASP A 238 1.57 5.37 17.52
CA ASP A 238 1.97 5.11 18.92
C ASP A 238 2.72 3.77 19.00
N ASP A 239 3.97 3.76 19.47
CA ASP A 239 4.87 2.61 19.51
C ASP A 239 4.96 1.87 18.14
N PRO A 240 5.42 2.54 17.07
CA PRO A 240 5.30 2.00 15.71
C PRO A 240 6.22 0.79 15.52
N ILE A 241 7.37 0.77 16.20
CA ILE A 241 8.42 -0.21 15.98
C ILE A 241 8.29 -1.37 16.97
N ASN A 242 8.00 -2.56 16.43
CA ASN A 242 7.91 -3.80 17.19
C ASN A 242 9.29 -4.37 17.51
N GLU A 243 10.20 -4.32 16.53
CA GLU A 243 11.57 -4.78 16.68
C GLU A 243 12.52 -3.91 15.86
N PHE A 244 13.59 -3.43 16.49
CA PHE A 244 14.72 -2.84 15.81
C PHE A 244 16.00 -3.41 16.41
N THR A 245 16.63 -4.31 15.66
CA THR A 245 17.85 -4.98 16.06
C THR A 245 18.97 -4.64 15.09
N LEU A 246 20.14 -4.30 15.60
CA LEU A 246 21.37 -4.11 14.85
C LEU A 246 22.33 -5.24 15.17
N THR A 247 22.88 -5.89 14.16
CA THR A 247 24.03 -6.78 14.30
C THR A 247 25.22 -6.16 13.63
N LEU A 248 26.20 -5.74 14.43
CA LEU A 248 27.43 -5.11 13.97
C LEU A 248 28.57 -6.12 14.03
N ALA A 249 29.35 -6.20 12.95
CA ALA A 249 30.50 -7.09 12.82
C ALA A 249 31.81 -6.28 12.76
N GLY A 250 32.88 -6.75 13.38
CA GLY A 250 34.16 -6.03 13.39
C GLY A 250 34.95 -6.15 12.07
N ASP A 251 35.47 -5.04 11.53
CA ASP A 251 36.30 -4.99 10.31
C ASP A 251 37.79 -5.33 10.59
N GLY A 252 38.05 -6.54 11.08
CA GLY A 252 39.39 -7.13 11.13
C GLY A 252 39.93 -7.50 12.52
N SER A 253 41.26 -7.52 12.66
CA SER A 253 41.94 -8.23 13.78
C SER A 253 41.73 -7.64 15.18
N SER A 254 41.19 -6.42 15.28
CA SER A 254 40.84 -5.79 16.57
C SER A 254 39.36 -5.99 16.93
N GLY A 255 38.59 -6.69 16.09
CA GLY A 255 37.16 -6.95 16.30
C GLY A 255 36.39 -5.65 16.53
N LEU A 256 35.58 -5.62 17.59
CA LEU A 256 34.75 -4.48 17.97
C LEU A 256 35.36 -3.63 19.11
N ASN A 257 36.68 -3.70 19.31
CA ASN A 257 37.35 -2.92 20.35
C ASN A 257 37.47 -1.45 19.95
N ASN A 258 37.02 -0.51 20.78
CA ASN A 258 36.96 0.92 20.45
C ASN A 258 35.97 1.19 19.29
N LEU A 259 34.82 0.52 19.34
CA LEU A 259 33.64 0.74 18.49
C LEU A 259 32.99 2.08 18.83
N ASP A 260 32.62 2.83 17.80
CA ASP A 260 31.80 4.03 17.90
C ASP A 260 31.01 4.17 16.60
N TRP A 261 29.72 3.88 16.65
CA TRP A 261 28.83 3.77 15.51
C TRP A 261 27.49 4.42 15.85
N SER A 262 26.85 5.08 14.89
CA SER A 262 25.61 5.82 15.16
C SER A 262 24.56 5.70 14.06
N LEU A 263 23.31 5.93 14.46
CA LEU A 263 22.21 6.31 13.58
C LEU A 263 21.92 7.80 13.76
N GLU A 264 21.76 8.51 12.65
CA GLU A 264 21.45 9.93 12.63
C GLU A 264 20.15 10.21 11.86
N VAL A 265 19.39 11.21 12.29
CA VAL A 265 18.25 11.78 11.55
C VAL A 265 18.53 13.26 11.31
N ASP A 266 18.53 13.68 10.05
CA ASP A 266 18.86 15.05 9.63
C ASP A 266 20.21 15.56 10.20
N GLY A 267 21.21 14.66 10.32
CA GLY A 267 22.53 14.93 10.89
C GLY A 267 22.55 15.12 12.41
N THR A 268 21.47 14.75 13.10
CA THR A 268 21.40 14.65 14.56
C THR A 268 21.51 13.18 14.95
N GLU A 269 22.50 12.85 15.78
CA GLU A 269 22.63 11.50 16.33
C GLU A 269 21.43 11.17 17.23
N VAL A 270 20.68 10.12 16.89
CA VAL A 270 19.53 9.64 17.65
C VAL A 270 19.83 8.36 18.42
N ALA A 271 20.76 7.54 17.91
CA ALA A 271 21.26 6.36 18.59
C ALA A 271 22.78 6.24 18.39
N ASN A 272 23.50 5.96 19.47
CA ASN A 272 24.94 5.70 19.46
C ASN A 272 25.25 4.37 20.13
N VAL A 273 26.16 3.60 19.54
CA VAL A 273 26.70 2.37 20.08
C VAL A 273 28.19 2.56 20.31
N HIS A 274 28.60 2.52 21.58
CA HIS A 274 29.96 2.79 22.00
C HIS A 274 30.55 1.59 22.76
N GLY A 275 31.75 1.16 22.38
CA GLY A 275 32.44 0.05 23.05
C GLY A 275 33.92 0.33 23.22
N GLN A 276 34.42 0.37 24.47
CA GLN A 276 35.84 0.65 24.76
C GLN A 276 36.73 -0.61 24.76
N GLY A 277 36.17 -1.79 24.51
CA GLY A 277 36.86 -3.09 24.52
C GLY A 277 35.96 -4.25 24.08
N HIS A 278 36.42 -5.49 24.24
CA HIS A 278 35.66 -6.70 23.84
C HIS A 278 34.57 -7.12 24.87
N GLY A 279 34.01 -6.17 25.63
CA GLY A 279 33.12 -6.42 26.77
C GLY A 279 31.66 -6.13 26.46
N GLY A 280 31.00 -5.42 27.38
CA GLY A 280 29.72 -4.78 27.12
C GLY A 280 29.91 -3.58 26.18
N VAL A 281 28.85 -3.25 25.45
CA VAL A 281 28.72 -2.01 24.70
C VAL A 281 27.64 -1.15 25.34
N ASP A 282 27.92 0.14 25.42
CA ASP A 282 26.98 1.16 25.83
C ASP A 282 26.09 1.51 24.63
N THR A 283 24.81 1.70 24.88
CA THR A 283 23.87 2.20 23.87
C THR A 283 23.22 3.47 24.39
N THR A 284 23.34 4.55 23.64
CA THR A 284 22.79 5.85 24.00
C THR A 284 21.70 6.25 23.02
N ILE A 285 20.54 6.66 23.53
CA ILE A 285 19.51 7.34 22.75
C ILE A 285 19.55 8.83 23.09
N THR A 286 19.58 9.67 22.07
CA THR A 286 19.40 11.12 22.22
C THR A 286 17.96 11.45 21.87
N ASP A 287 17.17 11.84 22.89
CA ASP A 287 15.76 12.12 22.67
C ASP A 287 15.53 13.43 21.90
N ALA A 288 14.28 13.68 21.49
CA ALA A 288 13.90 14.86 20.73
C ALA A 288 14.15 16.21 21.45
N THR A 289 14.44 16.19 22.75
CA THR A 289 14.83 17.37 23.52
C THR A 289 16.34 17.59 23.55
N GLY A 290 17.11 16.63 23.05
CA GLY A 290 18.57 16.57 23.09
C GLY A 290 19.12 16.01 24.39
N GLU A 291 18.31 15.32 25.20
CA GLU A 291 18.77 14.63 26.40
C GLU A 291 19.27 13.22 26.04
N GLU A 292 20.44 12.87 26.56
CA GLU A 292 21.08 11.56 26.34
C GLU A 292 20.68 10.57 27.45
N TRP A 293 20.31 9.38 27.01
CA TRP A 293 19.92 8.25 27.85
C TRP A 293 20.79 7.05 27.51
N THR A 294 21.67 6.66 28.43
CA THR A 294 22.66 5.60 28.19
C THR A 294 22.29 4.34 28.95
N ALA A 295 22.21 3.23 28.22
CA ALA A 295 22.20 1.88 28.76
C ALA A 295 23.65 1.36 28.81
N GLU A 296 24.26 1.41 30.00
CA GLU A 296 25.67 1.02 30.21
C GLU A 296 25.85 -0.51 30.16
N ASP A 297 26.88 -0.97 29.43
CA ASP A 297 27.24 -2.39 29.27
C ASP A 297 26.03 -3.29 28.92
N ALA A 298 25.07 -2.76 28.17
CA ALA A 298 23.75 -3.36 27.96
C ALA A 298 23.77 -4.60 27.06
N PHE A 299 24.68 -4.63 26.09
CA PHE A 299 24.80 -5.70 25.10
C PHE A 299 26.23 -6.22 25.07
N GLU A 300 26.41 -7.54 24.96
CA GLU A 300 27.73 -8.16 25.04
C GLU A 300 28.29 -8.52 23.65
N VAL A 301 29.58 -8.26 23.45
CA VAL A 301 30.31 -8.69 22.24
C VAL A 301 30.47 -10.21 22.22
N ASN A 302 29.98 -10.87 21.17
CA ASN A 302 30.24 -12.26 20.88
C ASN A 302 31.63 -12.46 20.26
N GLN A 303 32.62 -12.60 21.14
CA GLN A 303 34.03 -12.87 20.77
C GLN A 303 34.26 -14.28 20.19
N SER A 304 33.25 -15.15 20.18
CA SER A 304 33.37 -16.50 19.61
C SER A 304 32.97 -16.58 18.14
N ALA A 305 32.32 -15.53 17.62
CA ALA A 305 32.07 -15.35 16.19
C ALA A 305 33.36 -14.92 15.48
N ASP A 306 33.45 -15.22 14.18
CA ASP A 306 34.53 -14.77 13.30
C ASP A 306 33.89 -14.20 12.03
N PRO A 307 33.84 -12.86 11.86
CA PRO A 307 34.35 -11.83 12.77
C PRO A 307 33.56 -11.72 14.09
N GLU A 308 34.12 -11.01 15.09
CA GLU A 308 33.38 -10.70 16.33
C GLU A 308 32.13 -9.88 16.02
N THR A 309 31.02 -10.19 16.70
CA THR A 309 29.74 -9.49 16.49
C THR A 309 29.14 -8.97 17.79
N VAL A 310 28.31 -7.94 17.70
CA VAL A 310 27.42 -7.51 18.79
C VAL A 310 26.02 -7.31 18.22
N THR A 311 25.01 -7.77 18.97
CA THR A 311 23.60 -7.60 18.61
C THR A 311 22.94 -6.67 19.61
N ILE A 312 22.50 -5.50 19.13
CA ILE A 312 21.84 -4.44 19.91
C ILE A 312 20.35 -4.44 19.55
N ASN A 313 19.47 -4.60 20.53
CA ASN A 313 18.03 -4.44 20.32
C ASN A 313 17.62 -3.06 20.88
N LEU A 314 17.43 -2.10 19.98
CA LEU A 314 17.05 -0.72 20.31
C LEU A 314 15.62 -0.62 20.85
N THR A 315 14.77 -1.61 20.56
CA THR A 315 13.39 -1.75 21.06
C THR A 315 13.29 -2.56 22.35
N SER A 316 14.40 -2.82 23.06
CA SER A 316 14.41 -3.68 24.25
C SER A 316 13.99 -2.97 25.55
N ASP A 317 13.55 -3.75 26.53
CA ASP A 317 13.22 -3.28 27.89
C ASP A 317 14.46 -2.99 28.76
N VAL A 318 15.65 -2.88 28.15
CA VAL A 318 16.88 -2.54 28.89
C VAL A 318 16.74 -1.13 29.47
N ILE A 319 17.20 -0.94 30.70
CA ILE A 319 17.11 0.36 31.37
C ILE A 319 18.27 1.26 30.93
N ALA A 320 17.91 2.42 30.39
CA ALA A 320 18.81 3.53 30.13
C ALA A 320 18.65 4.61 31.21
N GLN A 321 19.76 5.29 31.53
CA GLN A 321 19.83 6.35 32.52
C GLN A 321 20.31 7.66 31.90
N ASN A 322 19.70 8.77 32.30
CA ASN A 322 20.21 10.10 31.97
C ASN A 322 21.19 10.62 33.04
N ALA A 323 21.81 11.78 32.78
CA ALA A 323 22.76 12.41 33.70
C ALA A 323 22.18 12.77 35.09
N SER A 324 20.84 12.84 35.22
CA SER A 324 20.15 13.09 36.50
C SER A 324 19.94 11.82 37.34
N GLY A 325 20.19 10.64 36.76
CA GLY A 325 19.91 9.33 37.34
C GLY A 325 18.44 8.91 37.22
N SER A 326 17.68 9.52 36.30
CA SER A 326 16.34 9.04 35.94
C SER A 326 16.47 7.83 35.02
N GLU A 327 15.55 6.88 35.15
CA GLU A 327 15.57 5.59 34.44
C GLU A 327 14.38 5.48 33.50
N ARG A 328 14.61 4.96 32.29
CA ARG A 328 13.60 4.64 31.29
C ARG A 328 14.00 3.40 30.49
N GLU A 329 13.04 2.73 29.88
CA GLU A 329 13.30 1.62 28.95
C GLU A 329 13.85 2.16 27.62
N LEU A 330 14.88 1.50 27.09
CA LEU A 330 15.57 1.87 25.86
C LEU A 330 14.59 1.88 24.67
N GLY A 331 13.74 0.86 24.57
CA GLY A 331 12.74 0.75 23.51
C GLY A 331 11.72 1.88 23.52
N ALA A 332 11.19 2.22 24.69
CA ALA A 332 10.27 3.36 24.84
C ALA A 332 10.94 4.69 24.43
N LEU A 333 12.21 4.89 24.82
CA LEU A 333 12.97 6.06 24.41
C LEU A 333 13.19 6.12 22.89
N PHE A 334 13.54 4.99 22.28
CA PHE A 334 13.77 4.91 20.84
C PHE A 334 12.47 5.17 20.06
N ASN A 335 11.36 4.50 20.38
CA ASN A 335 10.05 4.74 19.74
C ASN A 335 9.63 6.21 19.84
N GLU A 336 9.59 6.77 21.04
CA GLU A 336 9.21 8.18 21.24
C GLU A 336 10.12 9.16 20.48
N THR A 337 11.41 8.83 20.35
CA THR A 337 12.36 9.65 19.59
C THR A 337 12.02 9.60 18.11
N ILE A 338 11.82 8.42 17.52
CA ILE A 338 11.47 8.26 16.11
C ILE A 338 10.12 8.94 15.81
N GLU A 339 9.12 8.77 16.67
CA GLU A 339 7.80 9.41 16.56
C GLU A 339 7.90 10.93 16.47
N ALA A 340 8.81 11.54 17.23
CA ALA A 340 8.99 12.98 17.25
C ALA A 340 9.56 13.57 15.95
N TYR A 341 10.23 12.77 15.11
CA TYR A 341 10.72 13.19 13.80
C TYR A 341 9.64 13.15 12.70
N GLY A 342 8.48 12.52 12.99
CA GLY A 342 7.29 12.56 12.14
C GLY A 342 7.07 11.30 11.28
N PRO A 343 6.20 11.37 10.27
CA PRO A 343 5.77 10.19 9.52
C PRO A 343 6.88 9.44 8.80
N ASN A 344 7.90 10.18 8.34
CA ASN A 344 8.96 9.66 7.48
C ASN A 344 10.29 9.96 8.15
N VAL A 345 10.98 8.90 8.57
CA VAL A 345 12.28 9.00 9.22
C VAL A 345 13.29 8.21 8.40
N ASP A 346 14.37 8.87 8.03
CA ASP A 346 15.53 8.25 7.40
C ASP A 346 16.66 8.23 8.44
N LEU A 347 17.01 7.03 8.90
CA LEU A 347 18.10 6.79 9.85
C LEU A 347 19.39 6.54 9.09
N THR A 348 20.23 7.56 8.97
CA THR A 348 21.52 7.45 8.30
C THR A 348 22.52 6.71 9.18
N VAL A 349 23.13 5.67 8.64
CA VAL A 349 24.16 4.85 9.27
C VAL A 349 25.52 5.55 9.16
N GLU A 350 26.21 5.77 10.28
CA GLU A 350 27.47 6.52 10.31
C GLU A 350 28.54 5.82 11.16
N ASP A 351 29.71 5.59 10.56
CA ASP A 351 30.94 5.23 11.28
C ASP A 351 31.61 6.49 11.86
N LYS A 352 31.75 6.60 13.19
CA LYS A 352 32.41 7.78 13.78
C LYS A 352 33.90 7.82 13.47
N SER A 353 34.36 9.00 13.09
CA SER A 353 35.77 9.21 12.75
C SER A 353 36.69 8.97 13.95
N GLY A 354 37.72 8.13 13.78
CA GLY A 354 38.71 7.85 14.82
C GLY A 354 38.41 6.64 15.70
N ALA A 355 37.32 5.92 15.43
CA ALA A 355 36.98 4.64 16.04
C ALA A 355 37.23 3.45 15.11
N GLN A 356 37.01 2.22 15.60
CA GLN A 356 36.95 1.04 14.72
C GLN A 356 35.68 1.09 13.88
N ARG A 357 35.86 0.75 12.61
CA ARG A 357 34.77 0.62 11.65
C ARG A 357 34.16 -0.78 11.76
N VAL A 358 32.91 -0.88 11.37
CA VAL A 358 32.25 -2.17 11.23
C VAL A 358 32.45 -2.71 9.81
N ASP A 359 32.41 -4.02 9.67
CA ASP A 359 32.31 -4.66 8.37
C ASP A 359 30.85 -4.59 7.92
N HIS A 360 30.55 -3.64 7.03
CA HIS A 360 29.19 -3.41 6.52
C HIS A 360 28.66 -4.57 5.65
N ASP A 361 29.54 -5.43 5.10
CA ASP A 361 29.11 -6.61 4.34
C ASP A 361 28.67 -7.75 5.27
N GLU A 362 29.18 -7.76 6.51
CA GLU A 362 28.81 -8.74 7.56
C GLU A 362 27.90 -8.15 8.66
N SER A 363 27.55 -6.87 8.56
CA SER A 363 26.62 -6.18 9.48
C SER A 363 25.23 -6.04 8.86
N GLU A 364 24.20 -6.24 9.67
CA GLU A 364 22.81 -6.16 9.23
C GLU A 364 21.91 -5.57 10.31
N GLY A 365 20.91 -4.81 9.89
CA GLY A 365 19.77 -4.43 10.70
C GLY A 365 18.64 -5.44 10.49
N TYR A 366 17.77 -5.56 11.49
CA TYR A 366 16.47 -6.16 11.37
C TYR A 366 15.45 -5.17 11.91
N ILE A 367 14.46 -4.81 11.11
CA ILE A 367 13.41 -3.88 11.47
C ILE A 367 12.04 -4.49 11.21
N ASP A 368 11.17 -4.44 12.20
CA ASP A 368 9.76 -4.83 12.12
C ASP A 368 8.93 -3.71 12.74
N TYR A 369 8.03 -3.13 11.95
CA TYR A 369 7.07 -2.12 12.40
C TYR A 369 5.75 -2.30 11.65
N GLU A 370 4.66 -2.03 12.34
CA GLU A 370 3.33 -2.06 11.76
C GLU A 370 2.77 -0.65 11.70
N ALA A 371 2.00 -0.38 10.66
CA ALA A 371 1.17 0.81 10.57
C ALA A 371 -0.25 0.40 10.13
N GLU A 372 -1.23 1.27 10.31
CA GLU A 372 -2.51 1.07 9.66
C GLU A 372 -2.44 1.61 8.22
N GLY A 373 -3.11 0.93 7.28
CA GLY A 373 -3.23 1.42 5.91
C GLY A 373 -1.98 1.35 5.03
N PHE A 374 -0.94 0.58 5.40
CA PHE A 374 0.28 0.50 4.59
C PHE A 374 0.22 -0.52 3.45
N VAL A 375 0.98 -0.32 2.37
CA VAL A 375 1.14 -1.27 1.27
C VAL A 375 2.63 -1.58 1.02
N THR A 376 2.95 -2.86 1.04
CA THR A 376 4.28 -3.44 0.80
C THR A 376 4.33 -4.17 -0.53
N TYR A 377 3.21 -4.74 -0.98
CA TYR A 377 3.12 -5.53 -2.20
C TYR A 377 1.98 -5.05 -3.08
N LEU A 378 2.28 -4.79 -4.35
CA LEU A 378 1.29 -4.52 -5.38
C LEU A 378 1.14 -5.72 -6.33
N GLN A 379 -0.10 -6.06 -6.66
CA GLN A 379 -0.47 -7.02 -7.69
C GLN A 379 -1.52 -6.32 -8.57
N ILE A 380 -1.07 -5.61 -9.59
CA ILE A 380 -1.95 -4.82 -10.48
C ILE A 380 -1.94 -5.46 -11.87
N THR A 381 -3.14 -5.73 -12.39
CA THR A 381 -3.33 -6.22 -13.75
C THR A 381 -4.40 -5.42 -14.47
N GLU A 382 -4.28 -5.30 -15.79
CA GLU A 382 -5.36 -4.82 -16.65
C GLU A 382 -5.94 -5.99 -17.45
N ASN A 383 -7.27 -6.05 -17.51
CA ASN A 383 -7.99 -7.15 -18.15
C ASN A 383 -9.16 -6.60 -18.97
N THR A 384 -9.13 -6.84 -20.28
CA THR A 384 -10.17 -6.34 -21.19
C THR A 384 -11.24 -7.40 -21.47
N ALA A 385 -12.50 -7.00 -21.33
CA ALA A 385 -13.67 -7.79 -21.73
C ALA A 385 -14.48 -7.04 -22.79
N ASP A 386 -14.59 -7.62 -23.98
CA ASP A 386 -15.51 -7.15 -25.01
C ASP A 386 -16.91 -7.66 -24.73
N VAL A 387 -17.86 -6.73 -24.69
CA VAL A 387 -19.25 -7.01 -24.33
C VAL A 387 -20.15 -6.68 -25.50
N ARG A 388 -20.98 -7.64 -25.87
CA ARG A 388 -21.95 -7.50 -26.97
C ARG A 388 -23.30 -8.11 -26.64
N PHE A 389 -24.35 -7.55 -27.24
CA PHE A 389 -25.70 -8.09 -27.18
C PHE A 389 -25.94 -9.06 -28.34
N SER A 390 -26.61 -10.20 -28.09
CA SER A 390 -27.05 -11.14 -29.15
C SER A 390 -28.55 -11.39 -29.18
#